data_AF-A0A5E4K8C2-F1
#
_entry.id   AF-A0A5E4K8C2-F1
#
_cell.length_a   1.000
_cell.length_b   1.000
_cell.length_c   1.000
_cell.angle_alpha   90.00
_cell.angle_beta   90.00
_cell.angle_gamma   90.00
#
_symmetry.space_group_name_H-M   'P 1'
#
loop_
_entity.id
_entity.type
_entity.pdbx_description
1 polymer ?
#
loop_
_entity_poly.entity_id
_entity_poly.type
_entity_poly.pdbx_seq_one_letter_code
_entity_poly.pdbx_strand_id
1 'polypeptide(L)'
;MDIFSIIVFCIYIIIILMILVYISPLLSALVLVLIPVASVYLLPGLSVRFFSAQQFSFAGVPVQNIHIMLSVWSALIGIVAYTEVLSWYLSKDEKSEPGKKTVPAAGSISSKPEEPAKSLKTKAEVFMLKLGKVLSGKK
;
A
#
# COMPACT_ATOMS: atom_id res chain seq x y z
N MET A 1 -23.43 -6.38 -23.13
CA MET A 1 -22.39 -5.62 -22.42
C MET A 1 -21.83 -4.58 -23.37
N ASP A 2 -21.81 -3.31 -22.97
CA ASP A 2 -21.07 -2.30 -23.72
C ASP A 2 -19.59 -2.60 -23.55
N ILE A 3 -18.93 -3.04 -24.64
CA ILE A 3 -17.50 -3.36 -24.70
C ILE A 3 -16.66 -2.24 -24.06
N PHE A 4 -17.11 -1.00 -24.19
CA PHE A 4 -16.54 0.18 -23.57
C PHE A 4 -16.39 0.05 -22.04
N SER A 5 -17.42 -0.41 -21.31
CA SER A 5 -17.36 -0.54 -19.85
C SER A 5 -16.35 -1.58 -19.39
N ILE A 6 -16.22 -2.69 -20.14
CA ILE A 6 -15.22 -3.72 -19.86
C ILE A 6 -13.82 -3.16 -20.04
N ILE A 7 -13.57 -2.43 -21.14
CA ILE A 7 -12.28 -1.83 -21.42
C ILE A 7 -11.89 -0.84 -20.33
N VAL A 8 -12.80 0.05 -19.93
CA VAL A 8 -12.55 1.02 -18.85
C VAL A 8 -12.24 0.32 -17.54
N PHE A 9 -12.98 -0.74 -17.21
CA PHE A 9 -12.73 -1.53 -16.00
C PHE A 9 -11.39 -2.26 -16.03
N CYS A 10 -11.01 -2.86 -17.16
CA CYS A 10 -9.70 -3.49 -17.33
C CYS A 10 -8.56 -2.47 -17.17
N ILE A 11 -8.68 -1.29 -17.78
CA ILE A 11 -7.69 -0.21 -17.62
C ILE A 11 -7.58 0.19 -16.15
N TYR A 12 -8.70 0.33 -15.45
CA TYR A 12 -8.71 0.64 -14.01
C TYR A 12 -7.94 -0.40 -13.19
N ILE A 13 -8.17 -1.70 -13.43
CA ILE A 13 -7.44 -2.77 -12.75
C ILE A 13 -5.94 -2.69 -13.04
N ILE A 14 -5.56 -2.50 -14.31
CA ILE A 14 -4.15 -2.39 -14.71
C ILE A 14 -3.47 -1.23 -13.98
N ILE A 15 -4.13 -0.08 -13.87
CA ILE A 15 -3.61 1.08 -13.14
C ILE A 15 -3.36 0.74 -11.67
N ILE A 16 -4.31 0.08 -11.00
CA ILE A 16 -4.17 -0.33 -9.59
C ILE A 16 -3.00 -1.29 -9.41
N LEU A 17 -2.86 -2.26 -10.32
CA LEU A 17 -1.75 -3.22 -10.30
C LEU A 17 -0.40 -2.54 -10.56
N MET A 18 -0.33 -1.56 -11.47
CA MET A 18 0.88 -0.76 -11.69
C MET A 18 1.26 0.02 -10.43
N ILE A 19 0.30 0.67 -9.76
CA ILE A 19 0.55 1.40 -8.52
C ILE A 19 1.03 0.44 -7.41
N LEU A 20 0.42 -0.74 -7.34
CA LEU A 20 0.80 -1.79 -6.39
C LEU A 20 2.25 -2.23 -6.55
N VAL A 21 2.68 -2.48 -7.79
CA VAL A 21 4.01 -3.01 -8.10
C VAL A 21 5.10 -1.93 -8.01
N TYR A 22 4.84 -0.72 -8.51
CA TYR A 22 5.89 0.29 -8.70
C TYR A 22 5.95 1.34 -7.59
N ILE A 23 4.88 1.55 -6.82
CA ILE A 23 4.81 2.69 -5.89
C ILE A 23 4.70 2.21 -4.44
N SER A 24 3.55 1.65 -4.05
CA SER A 24 3.32 1.20 -2.69
C SER A 24 2.02 0.40 -2.60
N PRO A 25 1.98 -0.72 -1.84
CA PRO A 25 0.74 -1.43 -1.55
C PRO A 25 -0.31 -0.55 -0.86
N LEU A 26 0.10 0.28 0.10
CA LEU A 26 -0.81 1.18 0.81
C LEU A 26 -1.49 2.18 -0.13
N LEU A 27 -0.73 2.77 -1.07
CA LEU A 27 -1.28 3.71 -2.03
C LEU A 27 -2.26 3.02 -3.00
N SER A 28 -1.94 1.80 -3.43
CA SER A 28 -2.83 1.00 -4.28
C SER A 28 -4.17 0.72 -3.60
N ALA A 29 -4.15 0.30 -2.32
CA ALA A 29 -5.38 0.13 -1.53
C ALA A 29 -6.19 1.42 -1.43
N LEU A 30 -5.54 2.55 -1.17
CA LEU A 30 -6.22 3.85 -1.09
C LEU A 30 -6.92 4.17 -2.40
N VAL A 31 -6.21 4.09 -3.53
CA VAL A 31 -6.75 4.39 -4.85
C VAL A 31 -7.90 3.44 -5.23
N LEU A 32 -7.75 2.15 -4.92
CA LEU A 32 -8.76 1.10 -5.15
C LEU A 32 -10.10 1.42 -4.48
N VAL A 33 -10.08 2.02 -3.29
CA VAL A 33 -11.30 2.37 -2.53
C VAL A 33 -11.79 3.78 -2.87
N LEU A 34 -10.88 4.72 -3.07
CA LEU A 34 -11.22 6.14 -3.19
C LEU A 34 -11.87 6.46 -4.54
N ILE A 35 -11.43 5.82 -5.63
CA ILE A 35 -12.00 6.05 -6.97
C ILE A 35 -13.49 5.65 -7.03
N PRO A 36 -13.90 4.46 -6.59
CA PRO A 36 -15.31 4.08 -6.63
C PRO A 36 -16.20 4.90 -5.69
N VAL A 37 -15.69 5.22 -4.48
CA VAL A 37 -16.41 6.09 -3.54
C VAL A 37 -16.60 7.48 -4.14
N ALA A 38 -15.56 8.05 -4.77
CA ALA A 38 -15.64 9.30 -5.48
C ALA A 38 -16.64 9.24 -6.64
N SER A 39 -16.68 8.13 -7.39
CA SER A 39 -17.64 7.92 -8.49
C SER A 39 -19.10 7.97 -8.01
N VAL A 40 -19.40 7.34 -6.87
CA VAL A 40 -20.74 7.39 -6.26
C VAL A 40 -21.13 8.83 -5.89
N TYR A 41 -20.20 9.59 -5.33
CA TYR A 41 -20.47 10.95 -4.85
C TYR A 41 -20.58 11.97 -5.99
N LEU A 42 -19.68 11.90 -6.98
CA LEU A 42 -19.62 12.86 -8.08
C LEU A 42 -20.70 12.62 -9.13
N LEU A 43 -21.04 11.35 -9.39
CA LEU A 43 -21.96 10.94 -10.47
C LEU A 43 -22.99 9.92 -9.96
N PRO A 44 -23.84 10.28 -8.98
CA PRO A 44 -24.74 9.32 -8.32
C PRO A 44 -25.70 8.64 -9.29
N GLY A 45 -26.29 9.39 -10.24
CA GLY A 45 -27.25 8.83 -11.20
C GLY A 45 -26.63 7.81 -12.17
N LEU A 46 -25.40 8.05 -12.63
CA LEU A 46 -24.69 7.10 -13.49
C LEU A 46 -24.19 5.90 -12.68
N SER A 47 -23.66 6.14 -11.49
CA SER A 47 -23.14 5.10 -10.60
C SER A 47 -24.23 4.10 -10.19
N VAL A 48 -25.42 4.56 -9.79
CA VAL A 48 -26.53 3.67 -9.43
C VAL A 48 -26.96 2.82 -10.64
N ARG A 49 -27.15 3.44 -11.82
CA ARG A 49 -27.51 2.71 -13.05
C ARG A 49 -26.45 1.68 -13.44
N PHE A 50 -25.17 2.04 -13.29
CA PHE A 50 -24.07 1.14 -13.59
C PHE A 50 -24.01 -0.04 -12.63
N PHE A 51 -24.13 0.20 -11.32
CA PHE A 51 -24.05 -0.85 -10.30
C PHE A 51 -25.24 -1.80 -10.32
N SER A 52 -26.44 -1.28 -10.62
CA SER A 52 -27.66 -2.09 -10.69
C SER A 52 -27.85 -2.81 -12.02
N ALA A 53 -27.00 -2.57 -13.02
CA ALA A 53 -27.12 -3.22 -14.32
C ALA A 53 -26.93 -4.73 -14.18
N GLN A 54 -27.95 -5.49 -14.57
CA GLN A 54 -27.93 -6.95 -14.54
C GLN A 54 -27.11 -7.49 -15.70
N GLN A 55 -26.19 -8.41 -15.41
CA GLN A 55 -25.38 -9.09 -16.42
C GLN A 55 -25.94 -10.45 -16.78
N PHE A 56 -26.24 -11.26 -15.77
CA PHE A 56 -26.83 -12.58 -15.96
C PHE A 56 -27.62 -12.98 -14.71
N SER A 57 -28.34 -14.09 -14.78
CA SER A 57 -29.01 -14.69 -13.63
C SER A 57 -28.43 -16.08 -13.39
N PHE A 58 -28.10 -16.41 -12.15
CA PHE A 58 -27.61 -17.72 -11.77
C PHE A 58 -28.52 -18.29 -10.68
N ALA A 59 -29.10 -19.47 -10.92
CA ALA A 59 -30.03 -20.13 -10.00
C ALA A 59 -31.19 -19.22 -9.52
N GLY A 60 -31.68 -18.32 -10.38
CA GLY A 60 -32.76 -17.38 -10.07
C GLY A 60 -32.30 -16.09 -9.36
N VAL A 61 -31.01 -15.95 -9.04
CA VAL A 61 -30.44 -14.74 -8.43
C VAL A 61 -29.85 -13.84 -9.52
N PRO A 62 -30.32 -12.58 -9.67
CA PRO A 62 -29.77 -11.65 -10.65
C PRO A 62 -28.38 -11.18 -10.23
N VAL A 63 -27.37 -11.50 -11.04
CA VAL A 63 -26.01 -11.01 -10.87
C VAL A 63 -25.88 -9.67 -11.57
N GLN A 64 -25.80 -8.63 -10.74
CA GLN A 64 -25.58 -7.24 -11.16
C GLN A 64 -24.09 -6.89 -11.16
N ASN A 65 -23.72 -5.82 -11.88
CA ASN A 65 -22.36 -5.29 -11.94
C ASN A 65 -21.70 -5.09 -10.57
N ILE A 66 -22.47 -4.67 -9.57
CA ILE A 66 -21.93 -4.50 -8.22
C ILE A 66 -21.32 -5.79 -7.66
N HIS A 67 -21.93 -6.96 -7.92
CA HIS A 67 -21.42 -8.23 -7.42
C HIS A 67 -20.08 -8.59 -8.06
N ILE A 68 -19.96 -8.37 -9.38
CA ILE A 68 -18.74 -8.61 -10.13
C ILE A 68 -17.63 -7.67 -9.65
N MET A 69 -17.95 -6.37 -9.50
CA MET A 69 -17.00 -5.40 -8.97
C MET A 69 -16.56 -5.74 -7.54
N LEU A 70 -17.48 -6.12 -6.66
CA LEU A 70 -17.16 -6.49 -5.28
C LEU A 70 -16.24 -7.71 -5.23
N SER A 71 -16.48 -8.70 -6.09
CA SER A 71 -15.62 -9.89 -6.21
C SER A 71 -14.20 -9.51 -6.65
N VAL A 72 -14.07 -8.67 -7.69
CA VAL A 72 -12.77 -8.21 -8.17
C VAL A 72 -12.06 -7.34 -7.14
N TRP A 73 -12.75 -6.42 -6.48
CA TRP A 73 -12.16 -5.59 -5.43
C TRP A 73 -11.70 -6.43 -4.24
N SER A 74 -12.49 -7.42 -3.83
CA SER A 74 -12.09 -8.34 -2.75
C SER A 74 -10.80 -9.08 -3.12
N ALA A 75 -10.67 -9.54 -4.36
CA ALA A 75 -9.45 -10.18 -4.84
C ALA A 75 -8.27 -9.21 -4.82
N LEU A 76 -8.44 -7.98 -5.30
CA LEU A 76 -7.40 -6.96 -5.31
C LEU A 76 -6.97 -6.57 -3.89
N ILE A 77 -7.91 -6.39 -2.95
CA ILE A 77 -7.60 -6.14 -1.54
C ILE A 77 -6.79 -7.30 -0.96
N GLY A 78 -7.16 -8.54 -1.27
CA GLY A 78 -6.40 -9.73 -0.85
C GLY A 78 -4.96 -9.72 -1.37
N ILE A 79 -4.77 -9.39 -2.64
CA ILE A 79 -3.43 -9.26 -3.24
C ILE A 79 -2.63 -8.14 -2.56
N VAL A 80 -3.24 -6.96 -2.36
CA VAL A 80 -2.57 -5.83 -1.71
C VAL A 80 -2.16 -6.19 -0.28
N ALA A 81 -3.07 -6.76 0.51
CA ALA A 81 -2.79 -7.20 1.86
C ALA A 81 -1.68 -8.26 1.90
N TYR A 82 -1.72 -9.23 0.98
CA TYR A 82 -0.67 -10.24 0.86
C TYR A 82 0.69 -9.61 0.54
N THR A 83 0.76 -8.68 -0.41
CA THR A 83 2.01 -8.01 -0.75
C THR A 83 2.57 -7.19 0.41
N GLU A 84 1.72 -6.52 1.18
CA GLU A 84 2.15 -5.78 2.37
C GLU A 84 2.73 -6.70 3.44
N VAL A 85 2.05 -7.82 3.73
CA VAL A 85 2.54 -8.83 4.68
C VAL A 85 3.86 -9.44 4.20
N LEU A 86 3.97 -9.75 2.90
CA LEU A 86 5.18 -10.30 2.30
C LEU A 86 6.34 -9.30 2.35
N SER A 87 6.09 -8.03 2.01
CA SER A 87 7.10 -6.96 2.13
C SER A 87 7.56 -6.76 3.56
N TRP A 88 6.65 -6.79 4.53
CA TRP A 88 7.00 -6.74 5.95
C TRP A 88 7.83 -7.94 6.39
N TYR A 89 7.47 -9.15 5.93
CA TYR A 89 8.19 -10.37 6.23
C TYR A 89 9.62 -10.33 5.69
N LEU A 90 9.80 -9.96 4.41
CA LEU A 90 11.12 -9.85 3.79
C LEU A 90 11.99 -8.75 4.42
N SER A 91 11.37 -7.65 4.88
CA SER A 91 12.10 -6.56 5.55
C SER A 91 12.64 -6.94 6.93
N LYS A 92 12.15 -8.03 7.53
CA LYS A 92 12.66 -8.50 8.84
C LYS A 92 14.03 -9.14 8.73
N ASP A 93 14.29 -9.87 7.64
CA ASP A 93 15.55 -10.57 7.46
C ASP A 93 16.72 -9.61 7.20
N GLU A 94 16.48 -8.47 6.54
CA GLU A 94 17.49 -7.41 6.33
C GLU A 94 17.92 -6.69 7.61
N LYS A 95 17.10 -6.68 8.67
CA LYS A 95 17.46 -6.07 9.96
C LYS A 95 18.22 -7.01 10.90
N SER A 96 18.37 -8.29 10.54
CA SER A 96 19.08 -9.30 11.34
C SER A 96 20.58 -9.44 11.03
N GLU A 97 21.13 -8.72 10.06
CA GLU A 97 22.60 -8.67 9.87
C GLU A 97 23.18 -7.28 10.21
N PRO A 98 23.50 -7.01 11.48
CA PRO A 98 24.52 -6.03 11.79
C PRO A 98 25.88 -6.63 11.41
N GLY A 99 26.26 -6.47 10.15
CA GLY A 99 27.64 -6.57 9.71
C GLY A 99 28.19 -7.99 9.53
N LYS A 100 27.94 -8.57 8.35
CA LYS A 100 28.92 -9.46 7.72
C LYS A 100 29.66 -8.69 6.62
N LYS A 101 30.54 -7.78 7.05
CA LYS A 101 31.69 -7.42 6.23
C LYS A 101 32.55 -8.68 6.13
N THR A 102 32.45 -9.39 5.03
CA THR A 102 33.46 -10.38 4.62
C THR A 102 34.72 -9.60 4.23
N VAL A 103 35.60 -9.37 5.21
CA VAL A 103 37.02 -9.04 5.04
C VAL A 103 37.77 -9.93 6.05
N PRO A 104 38.89 -10.56 5.66
CA PRO A 104 39.26 -11.89 6.12
C PRO A 104 39.76 -11.95 7.57
N ALA A 105 39.72 -13.18 8.10
CA ALA A 105 40.13 -13.57 9.43
C ALA A 105 41.50 -13.02 9.86
N ALA A 106 41.56 -12.38 11.05
CA ALA A 106 42.54 -12.65 12.11
C ALA A 106 42.38 -11.67 13.30
N GLY A 107 42.03 -12.22 14.48
CA GLY A 107 42.25 -11.66 15.83
C GLY A 107 41.40 -10.42 16.19
N SER A 108 41.01 -10.12 17.42
CA SER A 108 41.20 -10.74 18.74
C SER A 108 40.37 -9.93 19.76
N ILE A 109 39.59 -10.65 20.59
CA ILE A 109 39.41 -10.45 22.05
C ILE A 109 38.63 -9.21 22.59
N SER A 110 37.47 -9.52 23.18
CA SER A 110 36.91 -9.13 24.50
C SER A 110 36.51 -7.68 24.82
N SER A 111 35.22 -7.44 25.09
CA SER A 111 34.62 -7.31 26.44
C SER A 111 33.21 -6.63 26.41
N LYS A 112 32.24 -7.23 27.11
CA LYS A 112 30.89 -6.69 27.47
C LYS A 112 31.01 -5.54 28.52
N PRO A 113 29.99 -4.72 28.88
CA PRO A 113 28.54 -5.02 28.89
C PRO A 113 27.57 -3.92 28.39
N GLU A 114 26.29 -4.31 28.34
CA GLU A 114 25.08 -3.60 27.89
C GLU A 114 24.75 -2.25 28.56
N GLU A 115 24.23 -1.28 27.77
CA GLU A 115 23.23 -0.29 28.21
C GLU A 115 22.47 0.31 26.98
N PRO A 116 21.18 0.00 26.73
CA PRO A 116 20.42 0.58 25.61
C PRO A 116 19.21 1.40 26.09
N ALA A 117 19.34 2.74 26.21
CA ALA A 117 18.15 3.58 26.48
C ALA A 117 18.24 5.09 26.15
N LYS A 118 19.31 5.62 25.55
CA LYS A 118 19.48 7.09 25.41
C LYS A 118 19.63 7.66 23.99
N SER A 119 19.74 6.84 22.93
CA SER A 119 20.06 7.36 21.57
C SER A 119 18.87 7.95 20.80
N LEU A 120 17.63 7.70 21.24
CA LEU A 120 16.42 8.11 20.52
C LEU A 120 15.94 9.51 20.91
N LYS A 121 16.08 9.90 22.19
CA LYS A 121 15.79 11.27 22.66
C LYS A 121 16.73 12.30 22.03
N THR A 122 18.00 11.95 21.86
CA THR A 122 19.01 12.83 21.26
C THR A 122 18.71 13.12 19.78
N LYS A 123 18.24 12.13 19.00
CA LYS A 123 17.88 12.37 17.59
C LYS A 123 16.65 13.27 17.42
N ALA A 124 15.64 13.12 18.27
CA ALA A 124 14.43 13.94 18.21
C ALA A 124 14.71 15.41 18.58
N GLU A 125 15.49 15.65 19.64
CA GLU A 125 15.88 17.02 20.01
C GLU A 125 16.77 17.69 18.95
N VAL A 126 17.68 16.94 18.33
CA VAL A 126 18.51 17.45 17.23
C VAL A 126 17.68 17.81 16.00
N PHE A 127 16.61 17.07 15.70
CA PHE A 127 15.72 17.37 14.59
C PHE A 127 14.87 18.63 14.87
N MET A 128 14.34 18.77 16.09
CA MET A 128 13.57 19.94 16.50
C MET A 128 14.41 21.23 16.52
N LEU A 129 15.66 21.15 16.99
CA LEU A 129 16.61 22.27 16.92
C LEU A 129 16.93 22.68 15.48
N LYS A 130 17.05 21.70 14.58
CA LYS A 130 17.31 21.98 13.15
C LYS A 130 16.09 22.61 12.47
N LEU A 131 14.87 22.19 12.83
CA LEU A 131 13.62 22.76 12.34
C LEU A 131 13.40 24.19 12.83
N GLY A 132 13.62 24.47 14.13
CA GLY A 132 13.51 25.81 14.68
C GLY A 132 14.48 26.79 14.03
N LYS A 133 15.70 26.34 13.71
CA LYS A 133 16.71 27.17 13.04
C LYS A 133 16.30 27.53 11.60
N VAL A 134 15.71 26.58 10.85
CA VAL A 134 15.20 26.81 9.49
C VAL A 134 13.97 27.73 9.48
N LEU A 135 13.07 27.58 10.45
CA LEU A 135 11.86 28.43 10.58
C LEU A 135 12.15 29.86 11.02
N SER A 136 13.23 30.08 11.79
CA SER A 136 13.59 31.44 12.26
C SER A 136 14.25 32.33 11.20
N GLY A 137 14.49 31.82 9.99
CA GLY A 137 14.95 32.63 8.85
C GLY A 137 16.29 33.36 9.04
N LYS A 138 17.10 33.00 10.04
CA LYS A 138 18.49 33.47 10.17
C LYS A 138 19.42 32.42 9.55
N LYS A 139 20.03 32.79 8.42
CA LYS A 139 21.16 32.08 7.82
C LYS A 139 22.30 31.93 8.83
#